data_AF-A0A8T4NXC5-F1
#
_entry.id   AF-A0A8T4NXC5-F1
#
_cell.length_a   1.000
_cell.length_b   1.000
_cell.length_c   1.000
_cell.angle_alpha   90.00
_cell.angle_beta   90.00
_cell.angle_gamma   90.00
#
_symmetry.space_group_name_H-M   'P 1'
#
loop_
_entity.id
_entity.type
_entity.pdbx_description
1 polymer ?
#
loop_
_entity_poly.entity_id
_entity_poly.type
_entity_poly.pdbx_seq_one_letter_code
_entity_poly.pdbx_strand_id
1 'polypeptide(L)'
;MKLKKKFIFILFICLISFVSSYGSSNENYSVNVFVTGLQSSDSLIENYNGTTFLNVYSGQTGNANSTNYFSNIGPIGKFLGIILNLPYCGDGTCNNGETCSSCVGDCGACPVSPGGGGGSTTSTEIIKPKCSLDSECGLMKYCSNGECYNAECFENKDCSGDKACWEHRCVKLFDVKIINFSSPVKLGEFFEFSYFLKGMAKIENDVKMNFWIEQDGKKISEGSDVIYVGNFEEKTENAKLFIPKDIQSGNYKFYTELDFNNYKATSYRTISILVKGDEVEVRSVPLPNLTTVLLIGIMAFLGLIVLLIFLIERRQIKKALHAEGVVIKKHKITTTILFSLLGLCLILFLFFRDSLSYLLEKIGYLFQSTLFFESITWIKAHLILFFAFVILITYLIWLIIYSIRRKMRYKKYGY
;
A
#
# COMPACT_ATOMS: atom_id res chain seq x y z
N MET A 1 52.58 -22.53 14.30
CA MET A 1 51.68 -21.44 14.77
C MET A 1 51.62 -20.21 13.83
N LYS A 2 52.68 -19.88 13.08
CA LYS A 2 52.70 -18.72 12.15
C LYS A 2 51.70 -18.79 10.96
N LEU A 3 51.35 -19.98 10.47
CA LEU A 3 50.37 -20.13 9.36
C LEU A 3 48.92 -19.75 9.75
N LYS A 4 48.55 -19.90 11.03
CA LYS A 4 47.19 -19.60 11.52
C LYS A 4 46.89 -18.10 11.61
N LYS A 5 47.89 -17.25 11.86
CA LYS A 5 47.70 -15.80 11.90
C LYS A 5 47.51 -15.20 10.50
N LYS A 6 48.21 -15.71 9.48
CA LYS A 6 48.03 -15.25 8.09
C LYS A 6 46.65 -15.60 7.53
N PHE A 7 46.06 -16.73 7.93
CA PHE A 7 44.77 -17.17 7.40
C PHE A 7 43.58 -16.38 7.98
N ILE A 8 43.63 -16.03 9.28
CA ILE A 8 42.61 -15.16 9.91
C ILE A 8 42.66 -13.76 9.29
N PHE A 9 43.85 -13.26 8.95
CA PHE A 9 44.02 -11.96 8.32
C PHE A 9 43.43 -11.90 6.90
N ILE A 10 43.59 -12.96 6.10
CA ILE A 10 43.00 -13.05 4.75
C ILE A 10 41.46 -13.11 4.82
N LEU A 11 40.91 -13.85 5.79
CA LEU A 11 39.45 -13.93 5.96
C LEU A 11 38.85 -12.59 6.39
N PHE A 12 39.58 -11.82 7.20
CA PHE A 12 39.19 -10.48 7.64
C PHE A 12 39.24 -9.47 6.48
N ILE A 13 40.26 -9.56 5.61
CA ILE A 13 40.37 -8.72 4.41
C ILE A 13 39.24 -9.01 3.42
N CYS A 14 38.91 -10.29 3.16
CA CYS A 14 37.77 -10.64 2.29
C CYS A 14 36.43 -10.10 2.82
N LEU A 15 36.24 -10.09 4.15
CA LEU A 15 35.04 -9.53 4.78
C LEU A 15 34.93 -8.02 4.63
N ILE A 16 36.06 -7.29 4.76
CA ILE A 16 36.10 -5.83 4.55
C ILE A 16 35.85 -5.46 3.08
N SER A 17 36.43 -6.22 2.13
CA SER A 17 36.19 -6.00 0.71
C SER A 17 34.74 -6.27 0.30
N PHE A 18 34.06 -7.21 0.95
CA PHE A 18 32.64 -7.51 0.70
C PHE A 18 31.71 -6.39 1.15
N VAL A 19 32.01 -5.73 2.28
CA VAL A 19 31.24 -4.57 2.76
C VAL A 19 31.43 -3.36 1.85
N SER A 20 32.58 -3.23 1.19
CA SER A 20 32.94 -2.06 0.37
C SER A 20 32.34 -2.07 -1.04
N SER A 21 31.77 -3.19 -1.49
CA SER A 21 31.24 -3.33 -2.87
C SER A 21 29.75 -2.98 -3.02
N TYR A 22 29.11 -2.47 -1.97
CA TYR A 22 27.77 -1.85 -2.05
C TYR A 22 27.87 -0.44 -2.67
N GLY A 23 28.30 -0.38 -3.93
CA GLY A 23 28.24 0.82 -4.76
C GLY A 23 26.97 0.78 -5.62
N SER A 24 26.14 1.83 -5.49
CA SER A 24 24.87 2.07 -6.17
C SER A 24 24.94 1.79 -7.69
N SER A 25 24.17 0.81 -8.16
CA SER A 25 23.84 0.67 -9.58
C SER A 25 22.79 1.73 -9.94
N ASN A 26 23.14 2.64 -10.85
CA ASN A 26 22.21 3.57 -11.47
C ASN A 26 21.34 2.80 -12.46
N GLU A 27 20.07 2.61 -12.14
CA GLU A 27 19.07 2.14 -13.11
C GLU A 27 18.24 3.32 -13.60
N ASN A 28 18.32 3.57 -14.90
CA ASN A 28 17.49 4.53 -15.62
C ASN A 28 16.12 3.87 -15.85
N TYR A 29 15.07 4.40 -15.21
CA TYR A 29 13.70 3.99 -15.50
C TYR A 29 13.13 4.85 -16.64
N SER A 30 12.70 4.21 -17.73
CA SER A 30 11.88 4.85 -18.76
C SER A 30 10.41 4.76 -18.36
N VAL A 31 9.80 5.90 -18.03
CA VAL A 31 8.36 5.98 -17.75
C VAL A 31 7.64 6.19 -19.09
N ASN A 32 6.87 5.20 -19.53
CA ASN A 32 5.89 5.39 -20.59
C ASN A 32 4.71 6.18 -20.00
N VAL A 33 4.72 7.50 -20.18
CA VAL A 33 3.62 8.39 -19.81
C VAL A 33 2.54 8.30 -20.88
N PHE A 34 1.38 7.74 -20.54
CA PHE A 34 0.16 7.94 -21.31
C PHE A 34 -0.41 9.31 -20.96
N VAL A 35 -0.17 10.30 -21.82
CA VAL A 35 -0.77 11.63 -21.72
C VAL A 35 -2.10 11.63 -22.48
N THR A 36 -3.22 11.67 -21.78
CA THR A 36 -4.48 12.16 -22.35
C THR A 36 -4.64 13.62 -21.94
N GLY A 37 -3.94 14.51 -22.63
CA GLY A 37 -4.00 15.95 -22.40
C GLY A 37 -4.98 16.60 -23.37
N LEU A 38 -6.10 17.11 -22.84
CA LEU A 38 -6.86 18.20 -23.47
C LEU A 38 -6.41 19.50 -22.79
N GLN A 39 -5.53 20.24 -23.46
CA GLN A 39 -5.20 21.62 -23.11
C GLN A 39 -6.41 22.51 -23.43
N SER A 40 -6.80 23.37 -22.49
CA SER A 40 -7.56 24.57 -22.83
C SER A 40 -6.89 25.78 -22.18
N SER A 41 -6.62 26.77 -23.01
CA SER A 41 -6.05 28.08 -22.71
C SER A 41 -7.17 29.11 -22.50
N ASP A 42 -6.97 29.99 -21.52
CA ASP A 42 -7.53 31.32 -21.30
C ASP A 42 -8.68 31.82 -22.20
N SER A 43 -9.83 32.19 -21.61
CA SER A 43 -10.47 33.50 -21.79
C SER A 43 -11.74 33.71 -20.94
N LEU A 44 -12.01 35.00 -20.73
CA LEU A 44 -12.99 35.70 -19.90
C LEU A 44 -14.49 35.33 -20.07
N ILE A 45 -15.21 35.36 -18.93
CA ILE A 45 -16.61 35.79 -18.66
C ILE A 45 -17.71 35.42 -19.70
N GLU A 46 -18.64 34.53 -19.32
CA GLU A 46 -20.12 34.73 -19.19
C GLU A 46 -20.87 33.37 -19.13
N ASN A 47 -21.80 33.27 -18.18
CA ASN A 47 -22.95 32.35 -18.10
C ASN A 47 -22.78 30.88 -18.58
N TYR A 48 -22.56 29.99 -17.61
CA TYR A 48 -22.71 28.54 -17.77
C TYR A 48 -24.20 28.16 -17.91
N ASN A 49 -24.66 27.97 -19.14
CA ASN A 49 -25.71 27.00 -19.46
C ASN A 49 -25.01 25.76 -20.05
N GLY A 50 -24.95 24.69 -19.26
CA GLY A 50 -24.33 23.43 -19.67
C GLY A 50 -25.16 22.71 -20.72
N THR A 51 -24.86 22.91 -22.00
CA THR A 51 -25.30 22.03 -23.09
C THR A 51 -24.23 20.98 -23.36
N THR A 52 -24.57 19.72 -23.08
CA THR A 52 -23.82 18.54 -23.48
C THR A 52 -23.78 18.43 -25.01
N PHE A 53 -22.60 18.57 -25.61
CA PHE A 53 -22.40 18.34 -27.04
C PHE A 53 -22.29 16.85 -27.34
N LEU A 54 -23.33 16.29 -27.97
CA LEU A 54 -23.24 15.03 -28.70
C LEU A 54 -22.95 15.36 -30.17
N ASN A 55 -21.77 15.02 -30.67
CA ASN A 55 -21.43 15.21 -32.08
C ASN A 55 -22.22 14.22 -32.94
N VAL A 56 -23.28 14.69 -33.59
CA VAL A 56 -23.96 14.02 -34.69
C VAL A 56 -23.48 14.67 -35.99
N TYR A 57 -22.96 13.84 -36.90
CA TYR A 57 -22.55 14.27 -38.24
C TYR A 57 -23.74 14.88 -39.00
N SER A 58 -23.45 16.00 -39.67
CA SER A 58 -24.38 16.88 -40.36
C SER A 58 -25.22 16.22 -41.47
N GLY A 59 -26.46 16.67 -41.59
CA GLY A 59 -27.27 16.49 -42.79
C GLY A 59 -28.61 17.25 -42.77
N GLN A 60 -28.59 18.46 -43.33
CA GLN A 60 -29.73 19.27 -43.82
C GLN A 60 -30.56 20.11 -42.84
N THR A 61 -30.74 21.37 -43.28
CA THR A 61 -31.50 22.46 -42.68
C THR A 61 -32.99 22.31 -42.93
N GLY A 62 -33.78 22.30 -41.85
CA GLY A 62 -35.23 22.40 -41.90
C GLY A 62 -35.76 22.97 -40.59
N ASN A 63 -36.44 24.10 -40.70
CA ASN A 63 -37.12 24.80 -39.61
C ASN A 63 -38.29 23.93 -39.08
N ALA A 64 -38.27 23.53 -37.80
CA ALA A 64 -39.39 22.82 -37.18
C ALA A 64 -39.48 23.08 -35.66
N ASN A 65 -40.69 23.43 -35.22
CA ASN A 65 -41.12 23.57 -33.84
C ASN A 65 -40.79 22.33 -32.99
N SER A 66 -40.30 22.55 -31.76
CA SER A 66 -40.02 21.48 -30.80
C SER A 66 -41.32 20.93 -30.19
N THR A 67 -41.87 19.87 -30.77
CA THR A 67 -42.77 18.95 -30.09
C THR A 67 -41.98 17.74 -29.59
N ASN A 68 -42.13 17.43 -28.30
CA ASN A 68 -41.49 16.30 -27.62
C ASN A 68 -41.64 14.99 -28.38
N TYR A 69 -40.53 14.46 -28.88
CA TYR A 69 -40.44 13.15 -29.52
C TYR A 69 -39.64 12.21 -28.59
N PHE A 70 -40.32 11.65 -27.59
CA PHE A 70 -39.85 10.44 -26.92
C PHE A 70 -40.71 9.28 -27.44
N SER A 71 -40.19 8.58 -28.45
CA SER A 71 -40.75 7.30 -28.86
C SER A 71 -39.64 6.32 -29.21
N ASN A 72 -39.67 5.19 -28.50
CA ASN A 72 -39.10 3.90 -28.86
C ASN A 72 -37.58 3.79 -29.03
N ILE A 73 -36.88 3.68 -27.88
CA ILE A 73 -35.64 2.91 -27.84
C ILE A 73 -36.02 1.45 -27.56
N GLY A 74 -35.86 0.59 -28.56
CA GLY A 74 -36.05 -0.86 -28.44
C GLY A 74 -35.07 -1.51 -27.45
N PRO A 75 -35.13 -2.85 -27.29
CA PRO A 75 -34.53 -3.60 -26.17
C PRO A 75 -32.98 -3.67 -26.16
N ILE A 76 -32.29 -2.81 -26.91
CA ILE A 76 -30.83 -2.82 -27.05
C ILE A 76 -30.16 -1.89 -26.01
N GLY A 77 -30.90 -0.97 -25.39
CA GLY A 77 -30.39 -0.06 -24.35
C GLY A 77 -30.05 -0.70 -23.00
N LYS A 78 -30.32 -2.00 -22.82
CA LYS A 78 -30.08 -2.73 -21.56
C LYS A 78 -28.70 -3.40 -21.48
N PHE A 79 -27.93 -3.40 -22.58
CA PHE A 79 -26.66 -4.15 -22.67
C PHE A 79 -25.41 -3.30 -22.46
N LEU A 80 -25.52 -1.97 -22.50
CA LEU A 80 -24.47 -1.06 -22.06
C LEU A 80 -24.91 -0.53 -20.69
N GLY A 81 -24.25 -0.97 -19.62
CA GLY A 81 -24.53 -0.58 -18.23
C GLY A 81 -24.23 0.90 -17.94
N ILE A 82 -24.85 1.79 -18.71
CA ILE A 82 -24.95 3.21 -18.39
C ILE A 82 -26.12 3.30 -17.41
N ILE A 83 -25.81 3.25 -16.11
CA ILE A 83 -26.76 3.65 -15.08
C ILE A 83 -26.89 5.17 -15.21
N LEU A 84 -27.79 5.62 -16.09
CA LEU A 84 -28.28 6.99 -16.03
C LEU A 84 -29.07 7.07 -14.72
N ASN A 85 -28.45 7.68 -13.70
CA ASN A 85 -29.17 8.12 -12.51
C ASN A 85 -30.16 9.19 -12.96
N LEU A 86 -31.36 8.75 -13.34
CA LEU A 86 -32.49 9.65 -13.52
C LEU A 86 -32.74 10.35 -12.19
N PRO A 87 -32.97 11.67 -12.20
CA PRO A 87 -33.24 12.41 -10.98
C PRO A 87 -34.50 11.83 -10.33
N TYR A 88 -34.40 11.53 -9.03
CA TYR A 88 -35.48 10.89 -8.27
C TYR A 88 -36.75 11.76 -8.17
N CYS A 89 -36.65 13.08 -8.42
CA CYS A 89 -37.79 13.98 -8.65
C CYS A 89 -37.45 14.95 -9.81
N GLY A 90 -38.46 15.50 -10.48
CA GLY A 90 -38.36 16.59 -11.46
C GLY A 90 -38.59 16.21 -12.91
N ASP A 91 -39.10 15.00 -13.19
CA ASP A 91 -39.47 14.55 -14.54
C ASP A 91 -40.95 14.84 -14.89
N GLY A 92 -41.70 15.44 -13.96
CA GLY A 92 -43.11 15.76 -14.09
C GLY A 92 -44.06 14.56 -14.00
N THR A 93 -43.57 13.38 -13.63
CA THR A 93 -44.38 12.15 -13.56
C THR A 93 -44.18 11.43 -12.23
N CYS A 94 -45.26 11.26 -11.45
CA CYS A 94 -45.21 10.53 -10.18
C CYS A 94 -44.98 9.01 -10.38
N ASN A 95 -43.75 8.55 -10.21
CA ASN A 95 -43.36 7.16 -10.47
C ASN A 95 -43.42 6.25 -9.22
N ASN A 96 -43.26 4.93 -9.44
CA ASN A 96 -43.21 3.95 -8.35
C ASN A 96 -42.02 4.19 -7.43
N GLY A 97 -42.30 4.64 -6.21
CA GLY A 97 -41.29 4.95 -5.19
C GLY A 97 -41.21 6.44 -4.86
N GLU A 98 -41.88 7.29 -5.62
CA GLU A 98 -42.11 8.69 -5.29
C GLU A 98 -43.42 8.82 -4.50
N THR A 99 -43.44 9.74 -3.55
CA THR A 99 -44.65 10.09 -2.80
C THR A 99 -44.84 11.60 -2.88
N CYS A 100 -46.06 12.07 -2.66
CA CYS A 100 -46.32 13.51 -2.53
C CYS A 100 -45.47 14.18 -1.42
N SER A 101 -44.92 13.40 -0.48
CA SER A 101 -43.99 13.86 0.56
C SER A 101 -42.52 13.87 0.14
N SER A 102 -42.12 13.06 -0.84
CA SER A 102 -40.73 13.03 -1.34
C SER A 102 -40.55 13.87 -2.61
N CYS A 103 -41.54 13.91 -3.50
CA CYS A 103 -41.50 14.61 -4.79
C CYS A 103 -42.80 15.40 -5.05
N VAL A 104 -43.03 16.47 -4.28
CA VAL A 104 -44.25 17.30 -4.40
C VAL A 104 -44.43 17.95 -5.78
N GLY A 105 -43.33 18.16 -6.51
CA GLY A 105 -43.33 18.70 -7.87
C GLY A 105 -43.94 17.76 -8.91
N ASP A 106 -43.71 16.45 -8.77
CA ASP A 106 -44.15 15.43 -9.73
C ASP A 106 -45.44 14.73 -9.29
N CYS A 107 -45.60 14.49 -7.97
CA CYS A 107 -46.75 13.81 -7.37
C CYS A 107 -47.86 14.75 -6.88
N GLY A 108 -47.63 16.06 -6.91
CA GLY A 108 -48.56 17.07 -6.41
C GLY A 108 -48.63 17.14 -4.88
N ALA A 109 -49.44 18.07 -4.38
CA ALA A 109 -49.62 18.30 -2.94
C ALA A 109 -50.27 17.09 -2.25
N CYS A 110 -49.71 16.66 -1.12
CA CYS A 110 -50.32 15.59 -0.34
C CYS A 110 -51.74 15.98 0.11
N PRO A 111 -52.72 15.07 -0.01
CA PRO A 111 -54.06 15.32 0.50
C PRO A 111 -53.99 15.60 2.00
N VAL A 112 -54.41 16.79 2.41
CA VAL A 112 -54.61 17.14 3.81
C VAL A 112 -55.80 16.31 4.31
N SER A 113 -55.53 15.32 5.15
CA SER A 113 -56.57 14.44 5.68
C SER A 113 -57.60 15.29 6.46
N PRO A 114 -58.86 15.40 5.99
CA PRO A 114 -59.89 16.12 6.72
C PRO A 114 -60.30 15.24 7.90
N GLY A 115 -60.19 15.77 9.12
CA GLY A 115 -60.65 15.08 10.32
C GLY A 115 -62.10 14.61 10.19
N GLY A 116 -62.28 13.28 10.22
CA GLY A 116 -63.54 12.58 10.43
C GLY A 116 -63.16 11.14 10.78
N GLY A 117 -63.39 10.63 11.99
CA GLY A 117 -64.71 10.51 12.60
C GLY A 117 -65.34 9.19 12.14
N GLY A 118 -64.82 8.05 12.59
CA GLY A 118 -65.38 6.73 12.25
C GLY A 118 -64.56 5.58 12.82
N GLY A 119 -65.09 4.93 13.85
CA GLY A 119 -64.45 3.83 14.55
C GLY A 119 -64.21 2.60 13.67
N SER A 120 -62.97 2.12 13.68
CA SER A 120 -62.63 0.74 13.36
C SER A 120 -61.55 0.30 14.34
N THR A 121 -61.96 -0.48 15.32
CA THR A 121 -61.12 -1.17 16.29
C THR A 121 -60.34 -2.28 15.60
N THR A 122 -59.28 -1.89 14.90
CA THR A 122 -58.10 -2.74 14.75
C THR A 122 -57.04 -2.06 15.59
N SER A 123 -56.78 -2.60 16.77
CA SER A 123 -55.70 -2.16 17.66
C SER A 123 -54.37 -2.45 16.98
N THR A 124 -53.99 -1.60 16.02
CA THR A 124 -52.59 -1.41 15.68
C THR A 124 -52.00 -0.73 16.91
N GLU A 125 -51.39 -1.54 17.76
CA GLU A 125 -50.65 -1.10 18.93
C GLU A 125 -49.65 -0.05 18.43
N ILE A 126 -49.93 1.23 18.72
CA ILE A 126 -49.06 2.34 18.36
C ILE A 126 -47.78 2.11 19.16
N ILE A 127 -46.76 1.56 18.51
CA ILE A 127 -45.45 1.31 19.12
C ILE A 127 -44.89 2.68 19.47
N LYS A 128 -45.02 3.07 20.73
CA LYS A 128 -44.42 4.30 21.24
C LYS A 128 -42.89 4.17 21.12
N PRO A 129 -42.19 5.13 20.50
CA PRO A 129 -40.73 5.07 20.39
C PRO A 129 -40.10 5.01 21.79
N LYS A 130 -39.03 4.21 21.94
CA LYS A 130 -38.32 4.02 23.21
C LYS A 130 -37.56 5.29 23.61
N CYS A 131 -37.16 6.09 22.63
CA CYS A 131 -36.49 7.36 22.85
C CYS A 131 -36.92 8.40 21.81
N SER A 132 -36.84 9.69 22.15
CA SER A 132 -36.91 10.83 21.22
C SER A 132 -35.66 11.70 21.28
N LEU A 133 -34.87 11.59 22.36
CA LEU A 133 -33.64 12.34 22.60
C LEU A 133 -32.54 11.41 23.12
N ASP A 134 -31.28 11.71 22.83
CA ASP A 134 -30.13 10.91 23.29
C ASP A 134 -30.05 10.79 24.82
N SER A 135 -30.50 11.82 25.54
CA SER A 135 -30.55 11.82 27.01
C SER A 135 -31.46 10.74 27.60
N GLU A 136 -32.41 10.21 26.82
CA GLU A 136 -33.34 9.15 27.25
C GLU A 136 -32.70 7.75 27.17
N CYS A 137 -31.59 7.61 26.45
CA CYS A 137 -30.95 6.32 26.19
C CYS A 137 -29.94 5.89 27.26
N GLY A 138 -29.58 6.78 28.17
CA GLY A 138 -28.56 6.53 29.21
C GLY A 138 -27.13 6.79 28.70
N LEU A 139 -26.14 6.45 29.53
CA LEU A 139 -24.73 6.74 29.24
C LEU A 139 -24.23 5.95 28.03
N MET A 140 -23.43 6.62 27.18
CA MET A 140 -22.82 6.03 25.98
C MET A 140 -23.83 5.43 25.00
N LYS A 141 -25.02 6.03 24.90
CA LYS A 141 -26.04 5.65 23.93
C LYS A 141 -26.66 6.87 23.27
N TYR A 142 -27.13 6.70 22.04
CA TYR A 142 -27.81 7.73 21.27
C TYR A 142 -29.13 7.19 20.70
N CYS A 143 -30.07 8.08 20.45
CA CYS A 143 -31.38 7.77 19.92
C CYS A 143 -31.37 7.89 18.39
N SER A 144 -31.77 6.83 17.69
CA SER A 144 -31.97 6.86 16.25
C SER A 144 -33.22 6.08 15.90
N ASN A 145 -34.10 6.63 15.06
CA ASN A 145 -35.36 5.99 14.65
C ASN A 145 -36.21 5.46 15.83
N GLY A 146 -36.18 6.14 16.98
CA GLY A 146 -36.94 5.76 18.17
C GLY A 146 -36.35 4.62 19.00
N GLU A 147 -35.14 4.15 18.68
CA GLU A 147 -34.40 3.14 19.46
C GLU A 147 -33.04 3.65 19.92
N CYS A 148 -32.58 3.11 21.06
CA CYS A 148 -31.31 3.47 21.66
C CYS A 148 -30.18 2.54 21.19
N TYR A 149 -29.13 3.11 20.62
CA TYR A 149 -27.94 2.42 20.15
C TYR A 149 -26.73 2.81 20.99
N ASN A 150 -25.74 1.92 21.11
CA ASN A 150 -24.49 2.24 21.79
C ASN A 150 -23.66 3.21 20.93
N ALA A 151 -23.20 4.30 21.53
CA ALA A 151 -22.25 5.23 20.96
C ALA A 151 -20.83 4.80 21.33
N GLU A 152 -19.89 4.88 20.40
CA GLU A 152 -18.45 4.78 20.71
C GLU A 152 -17.88 6.12 21.16
N CYS A 153 -18.48 7.23 20.69
CA CYS A 153 -18.01 8.59 20.96
C CYS A 153 -19.16 9.61 20.83
N PHE A 154 -18.98 10.77 21.46
CA PHE A 154 -19.76 11.99 21.21
C PHE A 154 -18.87 13.14 20.75
N GLU A 155 -17.59 13.11 21.10
CA GLU A 155 -16.59 14.09 20.73
C GLU A 155 -15.33 13.40 20.20
N ASN A 156 -14.52 14.12 19.42
CA ASN A 156 -13.27 13.56 18.88
C ASN A 156 -12.29 13.12 19.98
N LYS A 157 -12.36 13.71 21.18
CA LYS A 157 -11.52 13.33 22.33
C LYS A 157 -11.80 11.91 22.84
N ASP A 158 -12.98 11.35 22.54
CA ASP A 158 -13.36 10.00 22.94
C ASP A 158 -12.68 8.94 22.04
N CYS A 159 -12.18 9.36 20.88
CA CYS A 159 -11.49 8.49 19.93
C CYS A 159 -9.97 8.51 20.16
N SER A 160 -9.34 7.33 20.02
CA SER A 160 -7.89 7.18 20.14
C SER A 160 -7.20 7.13 18.77
N GLY A 161 -5.98 7.67 18.71
CA GLY A 161 -5.13 7.62 17.51
C GLY A 161 -5.55 8.59 16.41
N ASP A 162 -5.64 8.09 15.18
CA ASP A 162 -5.96 8.84 13.96
C ASP A 162 -7.43 8.70 13.53
N LYS A 163 -8.32 8.64 14.52
CA LYS A 163 -9.77 8.49 14.33
C LYS A 163 -10.51 9.74 14.81
N ALA A 164 -11.63 10.05 14.18
CA ALA A 164 -12.57 11.08 14.62
C ALA A 164 -13.93 10.47 14.95
N CYS A 165 -14.70 11.20 15.75
CA CYS A 165 -16.07 10.83 16.04
C CYS A 165 -16.95 11.24 14.86
N TRP A 166 -17.57 10.25 14.21
CA TRP A 166 -18.48 10.46 13.10
C TRP A 166 -19.70 9.57 13.27
N GLU A 167 -20.90 10.17 13.33
CA GLU A 167 -22.16 9.47 13.59
C GLU A 167 -22.06 8.51 14.80
N HIS A 168 -21.51 9.01 15.92
CA HIS A 168 -21.30 8.25 17.16
C HIS A 168 -20.33 7.06 17.06
N ARG A 169 -19.50 6.99 16.03
CA ARG A 169 -18.48 5.95 15.83
C ARG A 169 -17.08 6.53 15.65
N CYS A 170 -16.07 5.85 16.19
CA CYS A 170 -14.67 6.24 16.00
C CYS A 170 -14.11 5.66 14.71
N VAL A 171 -14.11 6.47 13.65
CA VAL A 171 -13.69 6.07 12.30
C VAL A 171 -12.55 6.94 11.78
N LYS A 172 -11.80 6.41 10.80
CA LYS A 172 -10.91 7.24 9.99
C LYS A 172 -11.76 7.91 8.92
N LEU A 173 -11.62 9.23 8.75
CA LEU A 173 -12.41 9.98 7.78
C LEU A 173 -11.79 9.98 6.40
N PHE A 174 -10.46 9.98 6.32
CA PHE A 174 -9.73 10.04 5.06
C PHE A 174 -8.51 9.13 5.06
N ASP A 175 -8.14 8.67 3.87
CA ASP A 175 -6.82 8.10 3.58
C ASP A 175 -6.13 8.95 2.51
N VAL A 176 -4.86 9.28 2.73
CA VAL A 176 -4.07 10.16 1.86
C VAL A 176 -2.76 9.48 1.52
N LYS A 177 -2.43 9.47 0.22
CA LYS A 177 -1.22 8.82 -0.27
C LYS A 177 -0.56 9.63 -1.37
N ILE A 178 0.71 10.00 -1.16
CA ILE A 178 1.56 10.51 -2.26
C ILE A 178 1.72 9.38 -3.28
N ILE A 179 1.39 9.63 -4.54
CA ILE A 179 1.48 8.61 -5.61
C ILE A 179 2.81 8.72 -6.34
N ASN A 180 3.08 9.88 -6.93
CA ASN A 180 4.23 10.12 -7.78
C ASN A 180 4.63 11.61 -7.78
N PHE A 181 5.83 11.91 -8.23
CA PHE A 181 6.34 13.26 -8.43
C PHE A 181 7.22 13.33 -9.69
N SER A 182 7.21 14.48 -10.35
CA SER A 182 7.96 14.73 -11.58
C SER A 182 9.43 15.06 -11.29
N SER A 183 10.33 14.55 -12.12
CA SER A 183 11.78 14.74 -12.04
C SER A 183 12.41 14.54 -13.42
N PRO A 184 13.42 15.32 -13.84
CA PRO A 184 14.08 16.42 -13.11
C PRO A 184 13.26 17.74 -13.11
N VAL A 185 13.64 18.68 -12.26
CA VAL A 185 12.97 19.99 -12.06
C VAL A 185 14.01 21.11 -11.95
N LYS A 186 13.76 22.31 -12.49
CA LYS A 186 14.71 23.42 -12.35
C LYS A 186 14.60 24.12 -10.99
N LEU A 187 15.73 24.64 -10.50
CA LEU A 187 15.78 25.47 -9.31
C LEU A 187 14.99 26.77 -9.49
N GLY A 188 14.14 27.09 -8.51
CA GLY A 188 13.25 28.25 -8.58
C GLY A 188 12.01 28.03 -9.46
N GLU A 189 11.71 26.78 -9.85
CA GLU A 189 10.46 26.40 -10.50
C GLU A 189 9.61 25.52 -9.57
N PHE A 190 8.42 25.13 -10.04
CA PHE A 190 7.53 24.22 -9.32
C PHE A 190 7.82 22.77 -9.70
N PHE A 191 7.95 21.88 -8.71
CA PHE A 191 7.86 20.44 -8.96
C PHE A 191 6.40 20.00 -8.88
N GLU A 192 5.98 19.20 -9.85
CA GLU A 192 4.64 18.65 -9.93
C GLU A 192 4.58 17.30 -9.21
N PHE A 193 3.49 17.03 -8.51
CA PHE A 193 3.25 15.76 -7.85
C PHE A 193 1.76 15.42 -7.86
N SER A 194 1.48 14.13 -7.68
CA SER A 194 0.12 13.61 -7.60
C SER A 194 -0.10 12.93 -6.26
N TYR A 195 -1.25 13.17 -5.64
CA TYR A 195 -1.67 12.49 -4.42
C TYR A 195 -3.07 11.88 -4.60
N PHE A 196 -3.27 10.76 -3.94
CA PHE A 196 -4.53 10.05 -3.85
C PHE A 196 -5.20 10.38 -2.52
N LEU A 197 -6.50 10.62 -2.59
CA LEU A 197 -7.38 10.94 -1.48
C LEU A 197 -8.58 10.00 -1.53
N LYS A 198 -8.95 9.42 -0.38
CA LYS A 198 -10.14 8.60 -0.23
C LYS A 198 -10.97 9.02 0.97
N GLY A 199 -12.20 9.44 0.74
CA GLY A 199 -13.22 9.61 1.77
C GLY A 199 -13.70 8.26 2.28
N MET A 200 -13.67 8.07 3.59
CA MET A 200 -14.04 6.82 4.27
C MET A 200 -15.38 6.92 5.02
N ALA A 201 -16.06 8.05 4.88
CA ALA A 201 -17.36 8.34 5.46
C ALA A 201 -18.22 9.15 4.47
N LYS A 202 -19.49 9.39 4.83
CA LYS A 202 -20.38 10.30 4.09
C LYS A 202 -19.96 11.74 4.37
N ILE A 203 -19.09 12.29 3.54
CA ILE A 203 -18.56 13.64 3.66
C ILE A 203 -18.94 14.36 2.38
N GLU A 204 -19.58 15.51 2.49
CA GLU A 204 -19.97 16.37 1.36
C GLU A 204 -19.52 17.79 1.67
N ASN A 205 -18.20 18.00 1.65
CA ASN A 205 -17.61 19.26 2.09
C ASN A 205 -16.23 19.49 1.48
N ASP A 206 -15.78 20.74 1.57
CA ASP A 206 -14.42 21.13 1.22
C ASP A 206 -13.43 20.67 2.29
N VAL A 207 -12.30 20.14 1.84
CA VAL A 207 -11.16 19.76 2.68
C VAL A 207 -9.93 20.55 2.25
N LYS A 208 -9.06 20.89 3.22
CA LYS A 208 -7.82 21.58 2.92
C LYS A 208 -6.66 20.59 2.85
N MET A 209 -6.01 20.51 1.70
CA MET A 209 -4.79 19.73 1.50
C MET A 209 -3.57 20.62 1.64
N ASN A 210 -2.75 20.40 2.65
CA ASN A 210 -1.46 21.07 2.84
C ASN A 210 -0.33 20.15 2.36
N PHE A 211 0.75 20.71 1.82
CA PHE A 211 1.91 19.94 1.42
C PHE A 211 3.19 20.75 1.60
N TRP A 212 4.28 20.09 2.01
CA TRP A 212 5.56 20.76 2.26
C TRP A 212 6.75 19.83 2.14
N ILE A 213 7.92 20.42 1.89
CA ILE A 213 9.22 19.76 2.00
C ILE A 213 9.88 20.20 3.31
N GLU A 214 10.38 19.24 4.08
CA GLU A 214 11.04 19.47 5.37
C GLU A 214 12.44 18.86 5.39
N GLN A 215 13.38 19.59 6.00
CA GLN A 215 14.70 19.10 6.37
C GLN A 215 14.99 19.49 7.81
N ASP A 216 15.40 18.52 8.64
CA ASP A 216 15.78 18.75 10.04
C ASP A 216 14.72 19.51 10.88
N GLY A 217 13.44 19.21 10.66
CA GLY A 217 12.32 19.87 11.36
C GLY A 217 11.95 21.26 10.82
N LYS A 218 12.67 21.77 9.81
CA LYS A 218 12.40 23.06 9.18
C LYS A 218 11.71 22.86 7.83
N LYS A 219 10.54 23.49 7.66
CA LYS A 219 9.87 23.58 6.36
C LYS A 219 10.69 24.45 5.41
N ILE A 220 11.04 23.89 4.26
CA ILE A 220 11.81 24.55 3.20
C ILE A 220 10.89 25.20 2.17
N SER A 221 9.77 24.55 1.88
CA SER A 221 8.73 25.03 0.97
C SER A 221 7.39 24.44 1.38
N GLU A 222 6.31 25.22 1.26
CA GLU A 222 4.94 24.78 1.58
C GLU A 222 3.91 25.34 0.61
N GLY A 223 2.78 24.63 0.48
CA GLY A 223 1.63 25.04 -0.31
C GLY A 223 0.35 24.34 0.18
N SER A 224 -0.80 24.75 -0.36
CA SER A 224 -2.08 24.12 -0.02
C SER A 224 -3.14 24.30 -1.09
N ASP A 225 -4.02 23.31 -1.22
CA ASP A 225 -5.21 23.33 -2.08
C ASP A 225 -6.48 23.11 -1.25
N VAL A 226 -7.65 23.49 -1.80
CA VAL A 226 -8.97 23.18 -1.23
C VAL A 226 -9.73 22.33 -2.24
N ILE A 227 -10.27 21.20 -1.79
CA ILE A 227 -10.88 20.19 -2.66
C ILE A 227 -12.22 19.80 -2.07
N TYR A 228 -13.26 19.79 -2.90
CA TYR A 228 -14.54 19.22 -2.52
C TYR A 228 -14.47 17.69 -2.55
N VAL A 229 -14.88 17.02 -1.47
CA VAL A 229 -14.96 15.56 -1.38
C VAL A 229 -16.41 15.17 -1.12
N GLY A 230 -16.95 14.30 -1.97
CA GLY A 230 -18.26 13.70 -1.86
C GLY A 230 -18.27 12.37 -1.08
N ASN A 231 -19.47 11.78 -0.95
CA ASN A 231 -19.70 10.59 -0.14
C ASN A 231 -18.85 9.39 -0.58
N PHE A 232 -17.97 8.93 0.31
CA PHE A 232 -17.05 7.81 0.03
C PHE A 232 -16.24 7.98 -1.27
N GLU A 233 -15.97 9.22 -1.67
CA GLU A 233 -15.33 9.52 -2.94
C GLU A 233 -13.82 9.22 -2.91
N GLU A 234 -13.30 8.74 -4.04
CA GLU A 234 -11.86 8.59 -4.28
C GLU A 234 -11.42 9.58 -5.36
N LYS A 235 -10.35 10.34 -5.09
CA LYS A 235 -9.77 11.30 -6.02
C LYS A 235 -8.27 11.14 -6.14
N THR A 236 -7.75 11.46 -7.32
CA THR A 236 -6.32 11.68 -7.55
C THR A 236 -6.16 13.09 -8.07
N GLU A 237 -5.41 13.91 -7.34
CA GLU A 237 -5.21 15.31 -7.65
C GLU A 237 -3.74 15.58 -7.95
N ASN A 238 -3.51 16.52 -8.86
CA ASN A 238 -2.18 17.00 -9.23
C ASN A 238 -1.96 18.37 -8.60
N ALA A 239 -0.83 18.54 -7.94
CA ALA A 239 -0.45 19.79 -7.31
C ALA A 239 0.99 20.17 -7.63
N LYS A 240 1.33 21.41 -7.31
CA LYS A 240 2.63 22.01 -7.60
C LYS A 240 3.21 22.59 -6.33
N LEU A 241 4.48 22.35 -6.08
CA LEU A 241 5.18 22.91 -4.93
C LEU A 241 6.51 23.53 -5.39
N PHE A 242 6.80 24.74 -4.92
CA PHE A 242 7.95 25.52 -5.34
C PHE A 242 9.26 24.93 -4.79
N ILE A 243 10.32 24.85 -5.60
CA ILE A 243 11.67 24.45 -5.17
C ILE A 243 12.57 25.69 -5.07
N PRO A 244 12.99 26.11 -3.86
CA PRO A 244 13.89 27.25 -3.69
C PRO A 244 15.25 27.06 -4.39
N LYS A 245 15.83 28.16 -4.88
CA LYS A 245 17.14 28.12 -5.57
C LYS A 245 18.31 27.77 -4.66
N ASP A 246 18.16 27.99 -3.37
CA ASP A 246 19.16 27.74 -2.33
C ASP A 246 19.06 26.34 -1.70
N ILE A 247 18.17 25.49 -2.22
CA ILE A 247 18.04 24.11 -1.73
C ILE A 247 19.35 23.34 -1.97
N GLN A 248 19.78 22.58 -0.97
CA GLN A 248 21.02 21.81 -1.02
C GLN A 248 20.75 20.34 -1.38
N SER A 249 21.77 19.64 -1.88
CA SER A 249 21.64 18.19 -2.08
C SER A 249 21.49 17.47 -0.73
N GLY A 250 20.55 16.54 -0.62
CA GLY A 250 20.29 15.87 0.65
C GLY A 250 19.03 15.00 0.64
N ASN A 251 18.72 14.43 1.80
CA ASN A 251 17.48 13.69 2.03
C ASN A 251 16.49 14.61 2.74
N TYR A 252 15.28 14.69 2.18
CA TYR A 252 14.20 15.52 2.65
C TYR A 252 12.98 14.65 2.91
N LYS A 253 12.07 15.13 3.76
CA LYS A 253 10.75 14.55 3.91
C LYS A 253 9.74 15.41 3.15
N PHE A 254 9.04 14.79 2.21
CA PHE A 254 7.92 15.40 1.51
C PHE A 254 6.62 14.94 2.15
N TYR A 255 5.81 15.89 2.59
CA TYR A 255 4.57 15.66 3.32
C TYR A 255 3.35 16.12 2.50
N THR A 256 2.25 15.39 2.64
CA THR A 256 0.90 15.85 2.30
C THR A 256 -0.01 15.59 3.50
N GLU A 257 -0.75 16.60 3.95
CA GLU A 257 -1.65 16.55 5.10
C GLU A 257 -3.03 17.07 4.69
N LEU A 258 -4.05 16.23 4.88
CA LEU A 258 -5.43 16.67 4.85
C LEU A 258 -5.81 17.24 6.21
N ASP A 259 -6.41 18.41 6.21
CA ASP A 259 -7.00 19.07 7.37
C ASP A 259 -8.52 19.25 7.15
N PHE A 260 -9.32 18.65 8.03
CA PHE A 260 -10.78 18.75 8.00
C PHE A 260 -11.33 18.85 9.43
N ASN A 261 -11.80 20.03 9.79
CA ASN A 261 -12.24 20.37 11.15
C ASN A 261 -11.14 20.10 12.20
N ASN A 262 -11.30 19.04 12.99
CA ASN A 262 -10.34 18.61 14.02
C ASN A 262 -9.67 17.27 13.65
N TYR A 263 -9.80 16.84 12.40
CA TYR A 263 -9.23 15.60 11.87
C TYR A 263 -8.07 15.91 10.93
N LYS A 264 -6.98 15.17 11.09
CA LYS A 264 -5.81 15.25 10.23
C LYS A 264 -5.43 13.88 9.70
N ALA A 265 -5.14 13.80 8.40
CA ALA A 265 -4.55 12.62 7.79
C ALA A 265 -3.27 13.00 7.06
N THR A 266 -2.15 12.43 7.49
CA THR A 266 -0.82 12.79 6.99
C THR A 266 -0.19 11.62 6.23
N SER A 267 0.38 11.91 5.08
CA SER A 267 1.23 11.01 4.29
C SER A 267 2.60 11.66 4.12
N TYR A 268 3.67 10.87 4.13
CA TYR A 268 4.99 11.39 3.82
C TYR A 268 5.86 10.38 3.08
N ARG A 269 6.83 10.90 2.33
CA ARG A 269 7.88 10.12 1.67
C ARG A 269 9.24 10.78 1.88
N THR A 270 10.27 9.97 2.05
CA THR A 270 11.65 10.47 1.99
C THR A 270 12.06 10.60 0.53
N ILE A 271 12.44 11.81 0.13
CA ILE A 271 12.94 12.11 -1.20
C ILE A 271 14.42 12.52 -1.11
N SER A 272 15.23 12.07 -2.06
CA SER A 272 16.60 12.53 -2.24
C SER A 272 16.61 13.59 -3.33
N ILE A 273 17.12 14.76 -2.99
CA ILE A 273 17.28 15.89 -3.87
C ILE A 273 18.76 15.96 -4.24
N LEU A 274 19.07 15.82 -5.52
CA LEU A 274 20.42 15.95 -6.07
C LEU A 274 20.48 17.17 -6.99
N VAL A 275 21.23 18.18 -6.58
CA VAL A 275 21.38 19.44 -7.32
C VAL A 275 22.53 19.29 -8.33
N LYS A 276 22.24 19.49 -9.62
CA LYS A 276 23.17 19.40 -10.75
C LYS A 276 23.09 20.68 -11.58
N GLY A 277 23.85 21.70 -11.17
CA GLY A 277 23.75 23.03 -11.78
C GLY A 277 22.41 23.68 -11.43
N ASP A 278 21.64 24.08 -12.45
CA ASP A 278 20.30 24.68 -12.28
C ASP A 278 19.16 23.64 -12.23
N GLU A 279 19.48 22.36 -12.36
CA GLU A 279 18.51 21.27 -12.31
C GLU A 279 18.62 20.46 -11.01
N VAL A 280 17.48 19.94 -10.59
CA VAL A 280 17.31 19.10 -9.41
C VAL A 280 16.72 17.78 -9.84
N GLU A 281 17.43 16.71 -9.50
CA GLU A 281 16.92 15.36 -9.65
C GLU A 281 16.30 14.91 -8.32
N VAL A 282 14.98 14.72 -8.31
CA VAL A 282 14.23 14.20 -7.17
C VAL A 282 14.07 12.69 -7.34
N ARG A 283 14.55 11.92 -6.37
CA ARG A 283 14.43 10.46 -6.33
C ARG A 283 13.68 10.04 -5.07
N SER A 284 12.85 9.01 -5.14
CA SER A 284 12.38 8.35 -3.93
C SER A 284 13.55 7.63 -3.29
N VAL A 285 13.74 7.79 -1.97
CA VAL A 285 14.70 6.93 -1.25
C VAL A 285 13.95 5.63 -0.96
N PRO A 286 14.31 4.50 -1.61
CA PRO A 286 13.72 3.23 -1.22
C PRO A 286 14.08 3.00 0.26
N LEU A 287 13.06 2.83 1.10
CA LEU A 287 13.29 2.36 2.47
C LEU A 287 14.09 1.06 2.37
N PRO A 288 15.12 0.86 3.21
CA PRO A 288 15.85 -0.40 3.22
C PRO A 288 14.83 -1.50 3.46
N ASN A 289 14.60 -2.34 2.45
CA ASN A 289 13.55 -3.34 2.52
C ASN A 289 13.81 -4.19 3.77
N LEU A 290 12.78 -4.37 4.59
CA LEU A 290 12.83 -5.23 5.77
C LEU A 290 13.37 -6.63 5.41
N THR A 291 13.11 -7.07 4.18
CA THR A 291 13.66 -8.29 3.60
C THR A 291 15.18 -8.29 3.55
N THR A 292 15.84 -7.20 3.15
CA THR A 292 17.30 -7.09 3.13
C THR A 292 17.89 -7.18 4.53
N VAL A 293 17.27 -6.50 5.50
CA VAL A 293 17.70 -6.56 6.92
C VAL A 293 17.50 -7.97 7.49
N LEU A 294 16.35 -8.61 7.21
CA LEU A 294 16.08 -9.99 7.60
C LEU A 294 17.06 -10.97 6.94
N LEU A 295 17.41 -10.77 5.67
CA LEU A 295 18.38 -11.60 4.96
C LEU A 295 19.76 -11.50 5.62
N ILE A 296 20.22 -10.29 5.94
CA ILE A 296 21.47 -10.06 6.66
C ILE A 296 21.41 -10.75 8.04
N GLY A 297 20.29 -10.63 8.75
CA GLY A 297 20.07 -11.27 10.05
C GLY A 297 20.11 -12.80 9.97
N ILE A 298 19.44 -13.41 8.99
CA ILE A 298 19.44 -14.86 8.76
C ILE A 298 20.85 -15.34 8.41
N MET A 299 21.57 -14.61 7.55
CA MET A 299 22.95 -14.95 7.19
C MET A 299 23.89 -14.89 8.39
N ALA A 300 23.75 -13.89 9.25
CA ALA A 300 24.52 -13.80 10.50
C ALA A 300 24.20 -14.97 11.44
N PHE A 301 22.92 -15.35 11.56
CA PHE A 301 22.48 -16.47 12.40
C PHE A 301 23.01 -17.82 11.88
N LEU A 302 22.94 -18.07 10.58
CA LEU A 302 23.50 -19.27 9.96
C LEU A 302 25.03 -19.34 10.14
N GLY A 303 25.72 -18.20 10.00
CA GLY A 303 27.15 -18.10 10.29
C GLY A 303 27.49 -18.46 11.74
N LEU A 304 26.66 -18.03 12.70
CA LEU A 304 26.82 -18.35 14.11
C LEU A 304 26.58 -19.84 14.40
N ILE A 305 25.61 -20.47 13.74
CA ILE A 305 25.37 -21.93 13.83
C ILE A 305 26.60 -22.69 13.32
N VAL A 306 27.15 -22.33 12.16
CA VAL A 306 28.35 -22.99 11.60
C VAL A 306 29.54 -22.82 12.54
N LEU A 307 29.70 -21.64 13.14
CA LEU A 307 30.76 -21.38 14.12
C LEU A 307 30.58 -22.23 15.39
N LEU A 308 29.35 -22.39 15.89
CA LEU A 308 29.04 -23.28 17.02
C LEU A 308 29.37 -24.74 16.72
N ILE A 309 28.99 -25.24 15.53
CA ILE A 309 29.33 -26.60 15.08
C ILE A 309 30.85 -26.79 15.09
N PHE A 310 31.60 -25.84 14.53
CA PHE A 310 33.06 -25.88 14.51
C PHE A 310 33.69 -25.88 15.91
N LEU A 311 33.13 -25.09 16.85
CA LEU A 311 33.57 -25.06 18.24
C LEU A 311 33.30 -26.39 18.96
N ILE A 312 32.16 -27.04 18.70
CA ILE A 312 31.79 -28.33 19.27
C ILE A 312 32.73 -29.43 18.77
N GLU A 313 32.99 -29.51 17.46
CA GLU A 313 33.92 -30.50 16.90
C GLU A 313 35.32 -30.33 17.47
N ARG A 314 35.79 -29.09 17.60
CA ARG A 314 37.10 -28.80 18.17
C ARG A 314 37.24 -29.28 19.61
N ARG A 315 36.17 -29.25 20.41
CA ARG A 315 36.17 -29.80 21.77
C ARG A 315 36.31 -31.32 21.78
N GLN A 316 35.66 -32.03 20.85
CA GLN A 316 35.76 -33.48 20.77
C GLN A 316 37.16 -33.96 20.36
N ILE A 317 37.82 -33.24 19.44
CA ILE A 317 39.18 -33.58 18.98
C ILE A 317 40.20 -33.52 20.13
N LYS A 318 40.08 -32.55 21.06
CA LYS A 318 41.02 -32.44 22.19
C LYS A 318 40.96 -33.64 23.14
N LYS A 319 39.77 -34.24 23.33
CA LYS A 319 39.62 -35.42 24.19
C LYS A 319 40.20 -36.68 23.53
N ALA A 320 40.10 -36.78 22.20
CA ALA A 320 40.68 -37.90 21.44
C ALA A 320 42.22 -37.82 21.31
N LEU A 321 42.79 -36.61 21.28
CA LEU A 321 44.25 -36.43 21.08
C LEU A 321 45.10 -36.89 22.28
N HIS A 322 44.52 -36.99 23.48
CA HIS A 322 45.20 -37.50 24.66
C HIS A 322 45.20 -39.03 24.75
N ALA A 323 44.43 -39.72 23.91
CA ALA A 323 44.23 -41.15 24.03
C ALA A 323 45.20 -42.01 23.21
N GLU A 324 45.81 -41.53 22.11
CA GLU A 324 46.71 -42.37 21.30
C GLU A 324 47.53 -41.54 20.28
N GLY A 325 48.86 -41.69 20.30
CA GLY A 325 49.82 -40.92 19.49
C GLY A 325 49.89 -41.24 17.99
N VAL A 326 48.94 -42.00 17.41
CA VAL A 326 49.07 -42.53 16.03
C VAL A 326 48.00 -41.99 15.05
N VAL A 327 47.01 -41.22 15.49
CA VAL A 327 45.84 -40.85 14.66
C VAL A 327 45.96 -39.47 13.98
N ILE A 328 47.12 -39.13 13.41
CA ILE A 328 47.34 -37.80 12.77
C ILE A 328 47.02 -37.79 11.26
N LYS A 329 47.05 -38.93 10.56
CA LYS A 329 46.81 -38.95 9.10
C LYS A 329 45.33 -38.93 8.67
N LYS A 330 44.40 -39.39 9.51
CA LYS A 330 42.99 -39.59 9.11
C LYS A 330 42.13 -38.32 9.10
N HIS A 331 42.49 -37.28 9.85
CA HIS A 331 41.68 -36.04 9.97
C HIS A 331 41.92 -34.99 8.88
N LYS A 332 42.99 -35.11 8.09
CA LYS A 332 43.21 -34.22 6.93
C LYS A 332 42.16 -34.39 5.83
N ILE A 333 41.67 -35.62 5.62
CA ILE A 333 40.67 -35.89 4.59
C ILE A 333 39.31 -35.30 4.98
N THR A 334 38.91 -35.40 6.26
CA THR A 334 37.62 -34.89 6.74
C THR A 334 37.52 -33.37 6.66
N THR A 335 38.61 -32.67 7.00
CA THR A 335 38.66 -31.19 6.90
C THR A 335 38.61 -30.73 5.45
N THR A 336 39.28 -31.43 4.53
CA THR A 336 39.27 -31.08 3.10
C THR A 336 37.87 -31.25 2.48
N ILE A 337 37.15 -32.32 2.84
CA ILE A 337 35.76 -32.55 2.39
C ILE A 337 34.83 -31.45 2.92
N LEU A 338 34.99 -31.05 4.19
CA LEU A 338 34.18 -30.00 4.79
C LEU A 338 34.37 -28.65 4.08
N PHE A 339 35.63 -28.27 3.77
CA PHE A 339 35.91 -27.05 3.02
C PHE A 339 35.35 -27.10 1.59
N SER A 340 35.40 -28.25 0.93
CA SER A 340 34.80 -28.43 -0.39
C SER A 340 33.27 -28.28 -0.36
N LEU A 341 32.62 -28.80 0.67
CA LEU A 341 31.17 -28.67 0.87
C LEU A 341 30.77 -27.22 1.18
N LEU A 342 31.57 -26.52 1.96
CA LEU A 342 31.36 -25.12 2.30
C LEU A 342 31.53 -24.22 1.06
N GLY A 343 32.52 -24.52 0.21
CA GLY A 343 32.70 -23.86 -1.08
C GLY A 343 31.53 -24.09 -2.04
N LEU A 344 31.02 -25.33 -2.13
CA LEU A 344 29.85 -25.66 -2.95
C LEU A 344 28.59 -24.92 -2.45
N CYS A 345 28.36 -24.86 -1.13
CA CYS A 345 27.26 -24.09 -0.56
C CYS A 345 27.38 -22.59 -0.89
N LEU A 346 28.58 -22.04 -0.87
CA LEU A 346 28.84 -20.64 -1.22
C LEU A 346 28.54 -20.37 -2.70
N ILE A 347 28.93 -21.28 -3.60
CA ILE A 347 28.63 -21.17 -5.03
C ILE A 347 27.12 -21.26 -5.28
N LEU A 348 26.44 -22.23 -4.66
CA LEU A 348 24.98 -22.35 -4.76
C LEU A 348 24.29 -21.11 -4.20
N PHE A 349 24.76 -20.55 -3.09
CA PHE A 349 24.22 -19.32 -2.52
C PHE A 349 24.37 -18.13 -3.48
N LEU A 350 25.54 -17.96 -4.10
CA LEU A 350 25.76 -16.91 -5.10
C LEU A 350 24.85 -17.08 -6.32
N PHE A 351 24.64 -18.32 -6.77
CA PHE A 351 23.71 -18.62 -7.86
C PHE A 351 22.25 -18.32 -7.51
N PHE A 352 21.82 -18.66 -6.29
CA PHE A 352 20.47 -18.38 -5.81
C PHE A 352 20.25 -16.90 -5.48
N ARG A 353 21.30 -16.15 -5.12
CA ARG A 353 21.20 -14.70 -4.82
C ARG A 353 20.61 -13.93 -5.99
N ASP A 354 21.17 -14.12 -7.18
CA ASP A 354 20.76 -13.36 -8.37
C ASP A 354 19.32 -13.76 -8.77
N SER A 355 19.01 -15.07 -8.70
CA SER A 355 17.65 -15.58 -8.93
C SER A 355 16.63 -15.06 -7.91
N LEU A 356 17.01 -14.95 -6.63
CA LEU A 356 16.16 -14.45 -5.56
C LEU A 356 15.93 -12.94 -5.69
N SER A 357 16.95 -12.18 -6.10
CA SER A 357 16.82 -10.74 -6.34
C SER A 357 15.82 -10.45 -7.46
N TYR A 358 15.90 -11.19 -8.57
CA TYR A 358 14.97 -11.09 -9.69
C TYR A 358 13.53 -11.47 -9.30
N LEU A 359 13.38 -12.52 -8.48
CA LEU A 359 12.07 -12.93 -7.96
C LEU A 359 11.45 -11.84 -7.07
N LEU A 360 12.25 -11.23 -6.19
CA LEU A 360 11.80 -10.20 -5.25
C LEU A 360 11.40 -8.91 -5.97
N GLU A 361 12.10 -8.53 -7.03
CA GLU A 361 11.74 -7.37 -7.85
C GLU A 361 10.35 -7.56 -8.49
N LYS A 362 10.09 -8.74 -9.08
CA LYS A 362 8.77 -9.08 -9.62
C LYS A 362 7.65 -9.12 -8.58
N ILE A 363 7.95 -9.57 -7.35
CA ILE A 363 6.99 -9.56 -6.25
C ILE A 363 6.62 -8.11 -5.87
N GLY A 364 7.58 -7.17 -5.93
CA GLY A 364 7.33 -5.74 -5.70
C GLY A 364 6.33 -5.15 -6.69
N TYR A 365 6.49 -5.45 -7.98
CA TYR A 365 5.55 -5.02 -9.02
C TYR A 365 4.15 -5.61 -8.84
N LEU A 366 4.06 -6.87 -8.40
CA LEU A 366 2.78 -7.54 -8.18
C LEU A 366 1.99 -6.97 -6.99
N PHE A 367 2.67 -6.42 -5.97
CA PHE A 367 2.03 -5.81 -4.81
C PHE A 367 1.34 -4.47 -5.13
N GLN A 368 1.63 -3.88 -6.30
CA GLN A 368 1.09 -2.59 -6.71
C GLN A 368 -0.15 -2.68 -7.61
N SER A 369 -0.47 -3.88 -8.13
CA SER A 369 -1.65 -4.11 -8.96
C SER A 369 -2.71 -4.93 -8.19
N THR A 370 -3.98 -4.55 -8.32
CA THR A 370 -5.16 -5.17 -7.69
C THR A 370 -5.47 -6.62 -8.12
N LEU A 371 -4.56 -7.30 -8.83
CA LEU A 371 -4.65 -8.71 -9.23
C LEU A 371 -3.98 -9.63 -8.20
N PHE A 372 -4.41 -9.53 -6.94
CA PHE A 372 -3.74 -10.12 -5.77
C PHE A 372 -3.94 -11.64 -5.62
N PHE A 373 -4.89 -12.26 -6.32
CA PHE A 373 -5.27 -13.66 -6.06
C PHE A 373 -4.50 -14.71 -6.88
N GLU A 374 -4.09 -14.40 -8.11
CA GLU A 374 -3.39 -15.36 -8.98
C GLU A 374 -1.92 -15.57 -8.56
N SER A 375 -1.25 -14.50 -8.11
CA SER A 375 0.19 -14.49 -7.80
C SER A 375 0.54 -15.18 -6.47
N ILE A 376 -0.42 -15.31 -5.53
CA ILE A 376 -0.22 -16.05 -4.27
C ILE A 376 0.04 -17.55 -4.53
N THR A 377 -0.53 -18.12 -5.60
CA THR A 377 -0.38 -19.54 -5.91
C THR A 377 1.05 -19.89 -6.34
N TRP A 378 1.67 -19.02 -7.14
CA TRP A 378 3.06 -19.14 -7.56
C TRP A 378 4.05 -19.02 -6.40
N ILE A 379 3.83 -18.07 -5.49
CA ILE A 379 4.67 -17.89 -4.31
C ILE A 379 4.59 -19.10 -3.38
N LYS A 380 3.38 -19.64 -3.16
CA LYS A 380 3.18 -20.88 -2.39
C LYS A 380 3.91 -22.06 -3.03
N ALA A 381 3.85 -22.21 -4.35
CA ALA A 381 4.54 -23.30 -5.06
C ALA A 381 6.06 -23.22 -4.90
N HIS A 382 6.65 -22.03 -5.06
CA HIS A 382 8.10 -21.84 -4.86
C HIS A 382 8.55 -22.03 -3.41
N LEU A 383 7.73 -21.58 -2.45
CA LEU A 383 8.01 -21.79 -1.04
C LEU A 383 7.98 -23.28 -0.66
N ILE A 384 7.00 -24.04 -1.19
CA ILE A 384 6.92 -25.50 -1.01
C ILE A 384 8.13 -26.20 -1.62
N LEU A 385 8.54 -25.82 -2.83
CA LEU A 385 9.74 -26.36 -3.50
C LEU A 385 11.01 -26.08 -2.68
N PHE A 386 11.13 -24.88 -2.12
CA PHE A 386 12.26 -24.52 -1.25
C PHE A 386 12.31 -25.39 0.01
N PHE A 387 11.17 -25.56 0.71
CA PHE A 387 11.11 -26.44 1.88
C PHE A 387 11.39 -27.90 1.54
N ALA A 388 10.86 -28.40 0.42
CA ALA A 388 11.16 -29.75 -0.07
C ALA A 388 12.67 -29.94 -0.32
N PHE A 389 13.33 -28.94 -0.92
CA PHE A 389 14.77 -28.95 -1.15
C PHE A 389 15.58 -28.96 0.16
N VAL A 390 15.19 -28.15 1.15
CA VAL A 390 15.83 -28.14 2.48
C VAL A 390 15.66 -29.50 3.18
N ILE A 391 14.46 -30.09 3.13
CA ILE A 391 14.20 -31.43 3.69
C ILE A 391 15.06 -32.48 2.98
N LEU A 392 15.17 -32.44 1.66
CA LEU A 392 16.02 -33.36 0.89
C LEU A 392 17.49 -33.25 1.29
N ILE A 393 18.02 -32.03 1.40
CA ILE A 393 19.41 -31.80 1.81
C ILE A 393 19.66 -32.31 3.22
N THR A 394 18.77 -32.00 4.17
CA THR A 394 18.92 -32.48 5.56
C THR A 394 18.86 -34.01 5.65
N TYR A 395 18.01 -34.65 4.85
CA TYR A 395 17.94 -36.10 4.74
C TYR A 395 19.22 -36.71 4.14
N LEU A 396 19.78 -36.11 3.09
CA LEU A 396 21.06 -36.55 2.50
C LEU A 396 22.22 -36.42 3.50
N ILE A 397 22.29 -35.31 4.25
CA ILE A 397 23.28 -35.12 5.32
C ILE A 397 23.12 -36.20 6.39
N TRP A 398 21.88 -36.50 6.80
CA TRP A 398 21.59 -37.56 7.76
C TRP A 398 22.04 -38.94 7.27
N LEU A 399 21.79 -39.28 6.00
CA LEU A 399 22.24 -40.52 5.38
C LEU A 399 23.77 -40.62 5.33
N ILE A 400 24.46 -39.52 5.01
CA ILE A 400 25.93 -39.47 5.03
C ILE A 400 26.44 -39.73 6.44
N ILE A 401 25.90 -39.06 7.46
CA ILE A 401 26.27 -39.28 8.87
C ILE A 401 26.00 -40.73 9.30
N TYR A 402 24.85 -41.28 8.92
CA TYR A 402 24.47 -42.66 9.20
C TYR A 402 25.46 -43.66 8.57
N SER A 403 25.85 -43.45 7.30
CA SER A 403 26.81 -44.30 6.60
C SER A 403 28.20 -44.30 7.27
N ILE A 404 28.65 -43.12 7.72
CA ILE A 404 29.93 -42.95 8.44
C ILE A 404 29.87 -43.69 9.78
N ARG A 405 28.77 -43.54 10.54
CA ARG A 405 28.56 -44.25 11.81
C ARG A 405 28.52 -45.77 11.63
N ARG A 406 27.85 -46.25 10.58
CA ARG A 406 27.77 -47.69 10.27
C ARG A 406 29.16 -48.27 9.98
N LYS A 407 29.96 -47.58 9.15
CA LYS A 407 31.35 -48.00 8.82
C LYS A 407 32.27 -48.02 10.05
N MET A 408 32.05 -47.12 11.01
CA MET A 408 32.78 -47.10 12.28
C MET A 408 32.43 -48.29 13.18
N ARG A 409 31.18 -48.78 13.18
CA ARG A 409 30.79 -49.96 13.96
C ARG A 409 31.43 -51.25 13.44
N TYR A 410 31.45 -51.47 12.12
CA TYR A 410 32.05 -52.70 11.55
C TYR A 410 33.52 -52.87 11.96
N LYS A 411 34.30 -51.78 11.97
CA LYS A 411 35.71 -51.84 12.43
C LYS A 411 35.88 -52.19 13.91
N LYS A 412 34.88 -51.93 14.76
CA LYS A 412 34.96 -52.22 16.19
C LYS A 412 34.76 -53.71 16.51
N TYR A 413 34.12 -54.46 15.60
CA TYR A 413 33.80 -55.87 15.80
C TYR A 413 34.70 -56.85 15.03
N GLY A 414 35.79 -56.37 14.41
CA GLY A 414 36.81 -57.25 13.84
C GLY A 414 36.35 -58.11 12.66
N TYR A 415 35.40 -57.61 11.87
CA TYR A 415 35.05 -58.17 10.56
C TYR A 415 35.78 -57.48 9.43
#